data_AF-A0A7V2XBQ5-F1
#
_entry.id   AF-A0A7V2XBQ5-F1
#
_cell.length_a   1.000
_cell.length_b   1.000
_cell.length_c   1.000
_cell.angle_alpha   90.00
_cell.angle_beta   90.00
_cell.angle_gamma   90.00
#
_symmetry.space_group_name_H-M   'P 1'
#
loop_
_entity.id
_entity.type
_entity.pdbx_description
1 polymer ?
#
loop_
_entity_poly.entity_id
_entity_poly.type
_entity_poly.pdbx_seq_one_letter_code
_entity_poly.pdbx_strand_id
1 'polypeptide(L)'
;MPYKEKKDLPEAVRGLPGHAQEIWMAAFNSAWEQYQGDEERCHAVAWSAVKNKYEKNKDGEWVARKEDHAEGGPGWIQVFRAGRHVDSSGREKDWTGKDLDRIVSSYDPSVHEAPVVIGHPSDNAPAWGWVEGLRREGDFLLAKLKDLVPEFVDLVKKGRFKKRSISLYPDLSLRHVGFLGAVPPAVKGLADIKFA
;
A
#
# COMPACT_ATOMS: atom_id res chain seq x y z
N MET A 1 17.60 4.98 -29.93
CA MET A 1 16.51 4.34 -30.72
C MET A 1 15.67 3.47 -29.78
N PRO A 2 14.36 3.27 -30.00
CA PRO A 2 13.56 2.40 -29.15
C PRO A 2 13.91 0.93 -29.35
N TYR A 3 13.86 0.14 -28.28
CA TYR A 3 14.20 -1.28 -28.26
C TYR A 3 12.96 -2.14 -28.54
N LYS A 4 13.09 -3.18 -29.36
CA LYS A 4 11.98 -4.05 -29.76
C LYS A 4 11.93 -5.35 -28.96
N GLU A 5 13.09 -5.92 -28.67
CA GLU A 5 13.21 -7.20 -27.99
C GLU A 5 14.30 -7.16 -26.92
N LYS A 6 14.19 -8.03 -25.90
CA LYS A 6 15.12 -8.08 -24.76
C LYS A 6 16.59 -8.31 -25.17
N LYS A 7 16.79 -8.99 -26.29
CA LYS A 7 18.13 -9.28 -26.85
C LYS A 7 18.86 -8.03 -27.34
N ASP A 8 18.11 -6.98 -27.70
CA ASP A 8 18.64 -5.72 -28.22
C ASP A 8 19.04 -4.76 -27.09
N LEU A 9 18.73 -5.11 -25.83
CA LEU A 9 19.01 -4.25 -24.68
C LEU A 9 20.52 -4.10 -24.41
N PRO A 10 20.94 -2.98 -23.80
CA PRO A 10 22.32 -2.78 -23.38
C PRO A 10 22.79 -3.93 -22.47
N GLU A 11 24.08 -4.27 -22.54
CA GLU A 11 24.66 -5.38 -21.77
C GLU A 11 24.39 -5.26 -20.26
N ALA A 12 24.49 -4.04 -19.73
CA ALA A 12 24.18 -3.74 -18.32
C ALA A 12 22.72 -4.06 -17.93
N VAL A 13 21.79 -4.04 -18.88
CA VAL A 13 20.36 -4.32 -18.67
C VAL A 13 20.08 -5.82 -18.87
N ARG A 14 20.78 -6.50 -19.78
CA ARG A 14 20.64 -7.94 -20.00
C ARG A 14 20.99 -8.81 -18.79
N GLY A 15 21.82 -8.28 -17.87
CA GLY A 15 22.12 -8.92 -16.58
C GLY A 15 21.04 -8.78 -15.50
N LEU A 16 19.96 -8.04 -15.76
CA LEU A 16 18.87 -7.86 -14.80
C LEU A 16 17.87 -9.03 -14.83
N PRO A 17 17.06 -9.23 -13.78
CA PRO A 17 15.91 -10.13 -13.81
C PRO A 17 14.98 -9.84 -14.99
N GLY A 18 14.36 -10.89 -15.56
CA GLY A 18 13.59 -10.78 -16.81
C GLY A 18 12.47 -9.75 -16.81
N HIS A 19 11.87 -9.47 -15.64
CA HIS A 19 10.84 -8.43 -15.47
C HIS A 19 11.45 -7.01 -15.32
N ALA A 20 12.62 -6.88 -14.69
CA ALA A 20 13.35 -5.60 -14.65
C ALA A 20 13.75 -5.14 -16.07
N GLN A 21 14.10 -6.08 -16.95
CA GLN A 21 14.38 -5.81 -18.37
C GLN A 21 13.16 -5.22 -19.09
N GLU A 22 11.96 -5.75 -18.82
CA GLU A 22 10.70 -5.27 -19.41
C GLU A 22 10.38 -3.85 -18.94
N ILE A 23 10.52 -3.58 -17.63
CA ILE A 23 10.31 -2.25 -17.05
C ILE A 23 11.26 -1.25 -17.69
N TRP A 24 12.54 -1.61 -17.80
CA TRP A 24 13.55 -0.75 -18.41
C TRP A 24 13.20 -0.44 -19.86
N MET A 25 12.87 -1.47 -20.66
CA MET A 25 12.53 -1.33 -22.07
C MET A 25 11.30 -0.45 -22.30
N ALA A 26 10.23 -0.68 -21.54
CA ALA A 26 9.00 0.08 -21.63
C ALA A 26 9.22 1.57 -21.26
N ALA A 27 9.95 1.82 -20.16
CA ALA A 27 10.25 3.17 -19.72
C ALA A 27 11.17 3.91 -20.71
N PHE A 28 12.17 3.22 -21.28
CA PHE A 28 13.04 3.79 -22.30
C PHE A 28 12.23 4.17 -23.56
N ASN A 29 11.42 3.26 -24.08
CA ASN A 29 10.65 3.49 -25.31
C ASN A 29 9.64 4.63 -25.13
N SER A 30 8.99 4.72 -23.97
CA SER A 30 8.08 5.82 -23.65
C SER A 30 8.84 7.15 -23.54
N ALA A 31 10.00 7.17 -22.88
CA ALA A 31 10.83 8.36 -22.78
C ALA A 31 11.37 8.81 -24.16
N TRP A 32 11.64 7.88 -25.07
CA TRP A 32 12.13 8.17 -26.42
C TRP A 32 11.15 9.04 -27.21
N GLU A 33 9.85 8.74 -27.12
CA GLU A 33 8.79 9.56 -27.73
C GLU A 33 8.70 10.94 -27.07
N GLN A 34 8.82 11.01 -25.75
CA GLN A 34 8.66 12.24 -24.98
C GLN A 34 9.83 13.22 -25.14
N TYR A 35 11.06 12.72 -25.16
CA TYR A 35 12.28 13.54 -25.20
C TYR A 35 12.91 13.61 -26.59
N GLN A 36 12.13 13.30 -27.64
CA GLN A 36 12.52 13.44 -29.05
C GLN A 36 13.87 12.79 -29.39
N GLY A 37 14.17 11.65 -28.75
CA GLY A 37 15.41 10.90 -28.98
C GLY A 37 16.64 11.37 -28.19
N ASP A 38 16.48 12.17 -27.13
CA ASP A 38 17.54 12.42 -26.14
C ASP A 38 17.84 11.12 -25.36
N GLU A 39 18.79 10.35 -25.87
CA GLU A 39 19.13 9.01 -25.39
C GLU A 39 19.57 9.00 -23.93
N GLU A 40 20.39 9.97 -23.51
CA GLU A 40 20.88 10.06 -22.13
C GLU A 40 19.73 10.22 -21.13
N ARG A 41 18.76 11.09 -21.45
CA ARG A 41 17.54 11.25 -20.63
C ARG A 41 16.68 10.00 -20.62
N CYS A 42 16.53 9.33 -21.77
CA CYS A 42 15.77 8.08 -21.85
C CYS A 42 16.40 6.97 -20.99
N HIS A 43 17.74 6.86 -21.01
CA HIS A 43 18.48 5.95 -20.13
C HIS A 43 18.25 6.30 -18.66
N ALA A 44 18.30 7.58 -18.29
CA ALA A 44 18.07 8.00 -16.90
C ALA A 44 16.66 7.64 -16.42
N VAL A 45 15.64 7.89 -17.24
CA VAL A 45 14.24 7.53 -16.94
C VAL A 45 14.08 6.01 -16.80
N ALA A 46 14.63 5.24 -17.73
CA ALA A 46 14.55 3.79 -17.71
C ALA A 46 15.25 3.17 -16.49
N TRP A 47 16.43 3.69 -16.13
CA TRP A 47 17.13 3.25 -14.92
C TRP A 47 16.41 3.67 -13.63
N SER A 48 15.76 4.83 -13.62
CA SER A 48 14.90 5.24 -12.50
C SER A 48 13.74 4.26 -12.30
N ALA A 49 13.07 3.85 -13.39
CA ALA A 49 11.98 2.88 -13.35
C ALA A 49 12.43 1.53 -12.77
N VAL A 50 13.60 1.02 -13.17
CA VAL A 50 14.18 -0.21 -12.60
C VAL A 50 14.49 -0.03 -11.12
N LYS A 51 15.21 1.03 -10.73
CA LYS A 51 15.62 1.29 -9.34
C LYS A 51 14.44 1.52 -8.39
N ASN A 52 13.27 1.90 -8.91
CA ASN A 52 12.05 1.99 -8.12
C ASN A 52 11.51 0.61 -7.68
N LYS A 53 11.77 -0.45 -8.44
CA LYS A 53 11.24 -1.81 -8.22
C LYS A 53 12.30 -2.84 -7.84
N TYR A 54 13.56 -2.55 -8.11
CA TYR A 54 14.69 -3.44 -7.89
C TYR A 54 15.81 -2.71 -7.15
N GLU A 55 16.51 -3.43 -6.30
CA GLU A 55 17.69 -2.95 -5.60
C GLU A 55 18.79 -4.01 -5.64
N LYS A 56 20.04 -3.59 -5.40
CA LYS A 56 21.14 -4.54 -5.29
C LYS A 56 21.23 -5.08 -3.86
N ASN A 57 21.29 -6.41 -3.72
CA ASN A 57 21.55 -7.07 -2.43
C ASN A 57 23.03 -6.92 -2.02
N LYS A 58 23.40 -7.48 -0.86
CA LYS A 58 24.77 -7.46 -0.35
C LYS A 58 25.78 -8.18 -1.25
N ASP A 59 25.29 -9.10 -2.08
CA ASP A 59 26.07 -9.87 -3.04
C ASP A 59 26.19 -9.16 -4.41
N GLY A 60 25.59 -7.96 -4.54
CA GLY A 60 25.63 -7.14 -5.75
C GLY A 60 24.61 -7.53 -6.82
N GLU A 61 23.74 -8.50 -6.54
CA GLU A 61 22.69 -8.97 -7.45
C GLU A 61 21.45 -8.07 -7.37
N TRP A 62 20.84 -7.80 -8.53
CA TRP A 62 19.57 -7.09 -8.59
C TRP A 62 18.45 -8.02 -8.13
N VAL A 63 18.01 -7.82 -6.91
CA VAL A 63 16.81 -8.46 -6.37
C VAL A 63 15.64 -7.53 -6.59
N ALA A 64 14.45 -8.11 -6.83
CA ALA A 64 13.24 -7.33 -6.66
C ALA A 64 13.34 -6.72 -5.26
N ARG A 65 13.17 -5.40 -5.17
CA ARG A 65 13.07 -4.75 -3.88
C ARG A 65 12.01 -5.55 -3.14
N LYS A 66 12.35 -6.11 -1.97
CA LYS A 66 11.28 -6.54 -1.06
C LYS A 66 10.37 -5.34 -1.01
N GLU A 67 9.06 -5.52 -1.20
CA GLU A 67 8.12 -4.40 -1.05
C GLU A 67 8.08 -3.98 0.43
N ASP A 68 9.22 -3.54 0.95
CA ASP A 68 9.46 -2.77 2.15
C ASP A 68 9.15 -1.32 1.76
N HIS A 69 7.91 -1.12 1.30
CA HIS A 69 7.29 0.17 1.27
C HIS A 69 7.00 0.54 2.72
N ALA A 70 8.03 1.05 3.40
CA ALA A 70 7.83 2.01 4.46
C ALA A 70 6.92 3.11 3.86
N GLU A 71 5.66 3.13 4.32
CA GLU A 71 4.48 3.75 3.70
C GLU A 71 3.76 2.90 2.62
N GLY A 72 3.19 1.77 3.05
CA GLY A 72 1.99 1.14 2.49
C GLY A 72 1.96 0.94 0.97
N GLY A 73 2.72 -0.05 0.47
CA GLY A 73 2.69 -0.49 -0.93
C GLY A 73 1.35 -1.09 -1.37
N PRO A 74 1.16 -1.36 -2.68
CA PRO A 74 -0.11 -1.77 -3.26
C PRO A 74 -0.55 -3.15 -2.72
N GLY A 75 -1.33 -3.11 -1.65
CA GLY A 75 -1.84 -4.29 -0.97
C GLY A 75 -2.07 -4.00 0.50
N TRP A 76 -1.02 -3.64 1.23
CA TRP A 76 -1.06 -3.47 2.69
C TRP A 76 -1.03 -1.99 3.10
N ILE A 77 -2.07 -1.53 3.79
CA ILE A 77 -2.17 -0.16 4.29
C ILE A 77 -2.15 -0.14 5.82
N GLN A 78 -1.53 0.88 6.42
CA GLN A 78 -1.64 1.11 7.86
C GLN A 78 -3.06 1.58 8.20
N VAL A 79 -3.73 0.83 9.08
CA VAL A 79 -5.11 1.08 9.51
C VAL A 79 -5.20 1.43 11.00
N PHE A 80 -4.19 1.06 11.80
CA PHE A 80 -4.15 1.34 13.22
C PHE A 80 -2.70 1.32 13.74
N ARG A 81 -2.47 1.88 14.93
CA ARG A 81 -1.16 1.92 15.60
C ARG A 81 -1.32 1.63 17.09
N ALA A 82 -0.36 0.94 17.70
CA ALA A 82 -0.22 0.83 19.14
C ALA A 82 -0.06 2.22 19.81
N GLY A 83 -0.39 2.31 21.09
CA GLY A 83 -0.36 3.50 21.91
C GLY A 83 -1.71 3.81 22.57
N ARG A 84 -1.74 4.93 23.29
CA ARG A 84 -2.93 5.43 24.00
C ARG A 84 -3.92 6.05 23.00
N HIS A 85 -5.10 5.45 22.93
CA HIS A 85 -6.20 5.90 22.05
C HIS A 85 -7.48 6.08 22.85
N VAL A 86 -8.32 7.01 22.41
CA VAL A 86 -9.67 7.24 22.93
C VAL A 86 -10.66 6.76 21.87
N ASP A 87 -11.56 5.86 22.24
CA ASP A 87 -12.61 5.36 21.33
C ASP A 87 -13.74 6.38 21.13
N SER A 88 -14.68 6.09 20.23
CA SER A 88 -15.83 6.95 19.95
C SER A 88 -16.79 7.13 21.13
N SER A 89 -16.68 6.27 22.16
CA SER A 89 -17.45 6.35 23.41
C SER A 89 -16.70 7.10 24.50
N GLY A 90 -15.53 7.68 24.20
CA GLY A 90 -14.71 8.43 25.15
C GLY A 90 -13.89 7.56 26.08
N ARG A 91 -13.83 6.24 25.86
CA ARG A 91 -13.03 5.34 26.68
C ARG A 91 -11.60 5.35 26.19
N GLU A 92 -10.68 5.54 27.11
CA GLU A 92 -9.27 5.50 26.82
C GLU A 92 -8.72 4.09 27.02
N LYS A 93 -7.87 3.65 26.09
CA LYS A 93 -7.17 2.39 26.16
C LYS A 93 -5.75 2.55 25.64
N ASP A 94 -4.79 1.97 26.36
CA ASP A 94 -3.43 1.79 25.87
C ASP A 94 -3.34 0.48 25.09
N TRP A 95 -2.97 0.58 23.80
CA TRP A 95 -2.87 -0.55 22.89
C TRP A 95 -1.40 -0.96 22.76
N THR A 96 -1.10 -2.20 23.09
CA THR A 96 0.27 -2.73 23.01
C THR A 96 0.49 -3.53 21.72
N GLY A 97 1.74 -3.82 21.39
CA GLY A 97 2.07 -4.75 20.31
C GLY A 97 1.39 -6.12 20.48
N LYS A 98 1.20 -6.59 21.72
CA LYS A 98 0.48 -7.84 22.01
C LYS A 98 -1.01 -7.74 21.69
N ASP A 99 -1.62 -6.58 21.88
CA ASP A 99 -3.02 -6.37 21.49
C ASP A 99 -3.17 -6.39 19.97
N LEU A 100 -2.21 -5.80 19.24
CA LEU A 100 -2.18 -5.88 17.79
C LEU A 100 -1.96 -7.32 17.30
N ASP A 101 -1.06 -8.08 17.93
CA ASP A 101 -0.87 -9.50 17.63
C ASP A 101 -2.17 -10.30 17.84
N ARG A 102 -2.93 -9.98 18.90
CA ARG A 102 -4.25 -10.59 19.15
C ARG A 102 -5.25 -10.28 18.04
N ILE A 103 -5.36 -9.02 17.62
CA ILE A 103 -6.25 -8.61 16.52
C ILE A 103 -5.90 -9.35 15.22
N VAL A 104 -4.60 -9.50 14.92
CA VAL A 104 -4.15 -10.26 13.74
C VAL A 104 -4.56 -11.73 13.87
N SER A 105 -4.36 -12.34 15.03
CA SER A 105 -4.66 -13.76 15.26
C SER A 105 -6.15 -14.09 15.34
N SER A 106 -7.00 -13.13 15.73
CA SER A 106 -8.44 -13.33 15.86
C SER A 106 -9.21 -13.06 14.57
N TYR A 107 -8.57 -12.44 13.57
CA TYR A 107 -9.21 -12.17 12.29
C TYR A 107 -9.12 -13.36 11.35
N ASP A 108 -10.28 -13.90 10.98
CA ASP A 108 -10.43 -14.94 9.97
C ASP A 108 -11.39 -14.48 8.86
N PRO A 109 -10.89 -14.10 7.68
CA PRO A 109 -11.72 -13.64 6.57
C PRO A 109 -12.62 -14.74 5.98
N SER A 110 -12.37 -16.01 6.29
CA SER A 110 -13.27 -17.11 5.88
C SER A 110 -14.52 -17.22 6.76
N VAL A 111 -14.45 -16.71 7.99
CA VAL A 111 -15.58 -16.66 8.93
C VAL A 111 -16.31 -15.33 8.85
N HIS A 112 -15.56 -14.22 8.87
CA HIS A 112 -16.09 -12.87 8.74
C HIS A 112 -15.13 -12.01 7.93
N GLU A 113 -15.49 -11.75 6.68
CA GLU A 113 -14.74 -10.84 5.83
C GLU A 113 -15.11 -9.40 6.16
N ALA A 114 -14.18 -8.66 6.78
CA ALA A 114 -14.44 -7.31 7.24
C ALA A 114 -14.55 -6.33 6.06
N PRO A 115 -15.62 -5.52 5.96
CA PRO A 115 -15.77 -4.56 4.87
C PRO A 115 -14.90 -3.33 5.06
N VAL A 116 -14.56 -2.70 3.94
CA VAL A 116 -14.05 -1.33 3.86
C VAL A 116 -15.25 -0.38 3.77
N VAL A 117 -15.34 0.57 4.70
CA VAL A 117 -16.48 1.48 4.79
C VAL A 117 -16.02 2.92 4.91
N ILE A 118 -16.90 3.87 4.60
CA ILE A 118 -16.69 5.29 4.90
C ILE A 118 -17.26 5.58 6.28
N GLY A 119 -16.45 6.14 7.19
CA GLY A 119 -16.87 6.38 8.57
C GLY A 119 -16.87 5.11 9.44
N HIS A 120 -17.73 5.11 10.47
CA HIS A 120 -18.07 3.93 11.26
C HIS A 120 -19.60 3.73 11.26
N PRO A 121 -20.21 3.34 10.13
CA PRO A 121 -21.64 3.07 10.06
C PRO A 121 -22.00 1.93 11.02
N SER A 122 -23.17 2.03 11.66
CA SER A 122 -23.67 0.99 12.57
C SER A 122 -23.89 -0.35 11.86
N ASP A 123 -24.25 -0.29 10.58
CA ASP A 123 -24.67 -1.45 9.80
C ASP A 123 -23.57 -1.96 8.87
N ASN A 124 -22.34 -1.43 9.00
CA ASN A 124 -21.18 -1.77 8.16
C ASN A 124 -21.41 -1.55 6.64
N ALA A 125 -22.40 -0.73 6.28
CA ALA A 125 -22.80 -0.48 4.89
C ALA A 125 -22.69 1.01 4.50
N PRO A 126 -22.50 1.32 3.20
CA PRO A 126 -22.16 0.39 2.13
C PRO A 126 -20.69 -0.08 2.21
N ALA A 127 -20.44 -1.32 1.79
CA ALA A 127 -19.09 -1.86 1.62
C ALA A 127 -18.49 -1.36 0.30
N TRP A 128 -17.30 -0.76 0.39
CA TRP A 128 -16.53 -0.25 -0.75
C TRP A 128 -15.39 -1.20 -1.17
N GLY A 129 -15.33 -2.37 -0.53
CA GLY A 129 -14.39 -3.46 -0.75
C GLY A 129 -14.19 -4.24 0.54
N TRP A 130 -13.16 -5.08 0.58
CA TRP A 130 -13.01 -6.10 1.63
C TRP A 130 -11.58 -6.18 2.16
N VAL A 131 -11.43 -6.63 3.40
CA VAL A 131 -10.12 -6.87 4.02
C VAL A 131 -9.73 -8.33 3.81
N GLU A 132 -8.71 -8.56 2.99
CA GLU A 132 -8.17 -9.89 2.71
C GLU A 132 -7.35 -10.45 3.89
N GLY A 133 -6.71 -9.58 4.67
CA GLY A 133 -5.87 -10.05 5.79
C GLY A 133 -5.35 -8.92 6.65
N LEU A 134 -4.83 -9.29 7.83
CA LEU A 134 -4.17 -8.39 8.76
C LEU A 134 -2.74 -8.86 9.04
N ARG A 135 -1.85 -7.91 9.29
CA ARG A 135 -0.51 -8.18 9.83
C ARG A 135 -0.04 -7.06 10.72
N ARG A 136 0.87 -7.36 11.64
CA ARG A 136 1.57 -6.34 12.43
C ARG A 136 2.95 -6.07 11.85
N GLU A 137 3.33 -4.80 11.85
CA GLU A 137 4.67 -4.34 11.48
C GLU A 137 5.14 -3.31 12.52
N GLY A 138 6.02 -3.74 13.44
CA GLY A 138 6.39 -2.92 14.59
C GLY A 138 5.15 -2.56 15.43
N ASP A 139 4.90 -1.26 15.59
CA ASP A 139 3.74 -0.71 16.30
C ASP A 139 2.52 -0.50 15.41
N PHE A 140 2.55 -0.90 14.14
CA PHE A 140 1.47 -0.66 13.19
C PHE A 140 0.69 -1.94 12.90
N LEU A 141 -0.62 -1.81 12.80
CA LEU A 141 -1.50 -2.80 12.21
C LEU A 141 -1.74 -2.42 10.75
N LEU A 142 -1.45 -3.36 9.86
CA LEU A 142 -1.66 -3.22 8.43
C LEU A 142 -2.81 -4.13 7.99
N ALA A 143 -3.62 -3.65 7.06
CA ALA A 143 -4.69 -4.42 6.43
C ALA A 143 -4.43 -4.55 4.93
N LYS A 144 -4.66 -5.76 4.40
CA LYS A 144 -4.66 -6.01 2.97
C LYS A 144 -6.06 -5.79 2.43
N LEU A 145 -6.24 -4.90 1.47
CA LEU A 145 -7.55 -4.62 0.88
C LEU A 145 -7.69 -5.29 -0.49
N LYS A 146 -8.88 -5.83 -0.79
CA LYS A 146 -9.24 -6.42 -2.08
C LYS A 146 -10.63 -5.97 -2.52
N ASP A 147 -10.93 -6.20 -3.79
CA ASP A 147 -12.23 -5.92 -4.41
C ASP A 147 -12.74 -4.49 -4.15
N LEU A 148 -11.80 -3.53 -4.15
CA LEU A 148 -12.11 -2.13 -3.94
C LEU A 148 -12.89 -1.58 -5.15
N VAL A 149 -13.99 -0.91 -4.86
CA VAL A 149 -14.83 -0.24 -5.85
C VAL A 149 -14.05 0.95 -6.44
N PRO A 150 -13.98 1.11 -7.79
CA PRO A 150 -13.18 2.15 -8.43
C PRO A 150 -13.49 3.58 -7.94
N GLU A 151 -14.77 3.87 -7.71
CA GLU A 151 -15.23 5.17 -7.20
C GLU A 151 -14.63 5.49 -5.82
N PHE A 152 -14.48 4.49 -4.97
CA PHE A 152 -13.83 4.66 -3.66
C PHE A 152 -12.33 4.94 -3.81
N VAL A 153 -11.65 4.21 -4.68
CA VAL A 153 -10.23 4.42 -4.98
C VAL A 153 -10.02 5.87 -5.45
N ASP A 154 -10.88 6.37 -6.34
CA ASP A 154 -10.85 7.75 -6.80
C ASP A 154 -11.05 8.78 -5.68
N LEU A 155 -12.00 8.52 -4.77
CA LEU A 155 -12.26 9.41 -3.64
C LEU A 155 -11.05 9.53 -2.71
N VAL A 156 -10.36 8.42 -2.46
CA VAL A 156 -9.14 8.43 -1.64
C VAL A 156 -7.97 9.04 -2.40
N LYS A 157 -7.78 8.75 -3.70
CA LYS A 157 -6.77 9.41 -4.55
C LYS A 157 -6.96 10.93 -4.59
N LYS A 158 -8.21 11.39 -4.58
CA LYS A 158 -8.59 12.83 -4.48
C LYS A 158 -8.50 13.39 -3.06
N GLY A 159 -8.00 12.61 -2.09
CA GLY A 159 -7.77 13.04 -0.71
C GLY A 159 -9.04 13.29 0.10
N ARG A 160 -10.20 12.75 -0.30
CA ARG A 160 -11.47 12.93 0.41
C ARG A 160 -11.52 12.17 1.74
N PHE A 161 -10.81 11.05 1.83
CA PHE A 161 -10.73 10.20 3.02
C PHE A 161 -9.27 9.84 3.32
N LYS A 162 -8.58 10.71 4.05
CA LYS A 162 -7.16 10.54 4.36
C LYS A 162 -6.91 9.66 5.59
N LYS A 163 -7.84 9.66 6.55
CA LYS A 163 -7.66 8.98 7.84
C LYS A 163 -8.30 7.61 7.82
N ARG A 164 -7.75 6.70 8.63
CA ARG A 164 -8.18 5.31 8.72
C ARG A 164 -8.31 4.95 10.19
N SER A 165 -9.27 4.10 10.46
CA SER A 165 -9.56 3.58 11.79
C SER A 165 -10.10 2.16 11.63
N ILE A 166 -10.04 1.39 12.70
CA ILE A 166 -10.61 0.05 12.76
C ILE A 166 -11.77 0.05 13.74
N SER A 167 -12.80 -0.74 13.44
CA SER A 167 -13.78 -1.16 14.43
C SER A 167 -13.50 -2.62 14.78
N LEU A 168 -13.59 -2.95 16.06
CA LEU A 168 -13.35 -4.29 16.57
C LEU A 168 -14.61 -4.78 17.28
N TYR A 169 -14.86 -6.08 17.19
CA TYR A 169 -15.80 -6.75 18.07
C TYR A 169 -15.19 -6.91 19.49
N PRO A 170 -15.99 -7.28 20.51
CA PRO A 170 -15.49 -7.47 21.87
C PRO A 170 -14.37 -8.51 22.01
N ASP A 171 -14.32 -9.48 21.10
CA ASP A 171 -13.27 -10.52 21.00
C ASP A 171 -12.00 -10.06 20.28
N LEU A 172 -11.94 -8.76 19.91
CA LEU A 172 -10.87 -8.12 19.14
C LEU A 172 -10.77 -8.58 17.68
N SER A 173 -11.70 -9.38 17.17
CA SER A 173 -11.79 -9.64 15.73
C SER A 173 -12.17 -8.36 14.99
N LEU A 174 -11.68 -8.21 13.76
CA LEU A 174 -11.91 -7.02 12.95
C LEU A 174 -13.37 -6.97 12.50
N ARG A 175 -14.07 -5.91 12.88
CA ARG A 175 -15.44 -5.65 12.43
C ARG A 175 -15.46 -5.00 11.05
N HIS A 176 -14.70 -3.92 10.87
CA HIS A 176 -14.54 -3.20 9.60
C HIS A 176 -13.34 -2.24 9.63
N VAL A 177 -12.88 -1.83 8.44
CA VAL A 177 -11.90 -0.74 8.27
C VAL A 177 -12.63 0.51 7.79
N GLY A 178 -12.59 1.56 8.61
CA GLY A 178 -13.27 2.83 8.35
C GLY A 178 -12.33 3.87 7.75
N PHE A 179 -12.73 4.46 6.63
CA PHE A 179 -12.07 5.58 5.98
C PHE A 179 -12.78 6.88 6.36
N LEU A 180 -12.05 7.77 7.04
CA LEU A 180 -12.60 8.97 7.68
C LEU A 180 -12.24 10.22 6.87
N GLY A 181 -13.25 11.07 6.66
CA GLY A 181 -13.15 12.30 5.86
C GLY A 181 -12.55 13.48 6.62
N ALA A 182 -12.72 14.68 6.04
CA ALA A 182 -12.19 15.94 6.54
C ALA A 182 -13.06 16.57 7.65
N VAL A 183 -13.11 15.93 8.81
CA VAL A 183 -13.24 16.65 10.09
C VAL A 183 -11.81 16.86 10.62
N PRO A 184 -11.43 18.08 11.06
CA PRO A 184 -10.06 18.39 11.46
C PRO A 184 -9.51 17.41 12.51
N PRO A 185 -8.21 17.05 12.47
CA PRO A 185 -7.65 15.99 13.29
C PRO A 185 -7.61 16.29 14.79
N ALA A 186 -8.15 15.38 15.59
CA ALA A 186 -7.74 15.19 16.99
C ALA A 186 -6.46 14.33 17.12
N VAL A 187 -5.97 13.70 16.04
CA VAL A 187 -4.75 12.88 16.07
C VAL A 187 -3.82 13.25 14.91
N LYS A 188 -2.61 13.71 15.26
CA LYS A 188 -1.48 13.92 14.35
C LYS A 188 -0.76 12.58 14.08
N GLY A 189 -0.31 12.33 12.85
CA GLY A 189 0.75 11.33 12.59
C GLY A 189 0.38 10.03 11.86
N LEU A 190 -0.72 9.95 11.11
CA LEU A 190 -0.93 8.86 10.15
C LEU A 190 -0.48 9.29 8.75
N ALA A 191 0.36 8.48 8.09
CA ALA A 191 0.87 8.74 6.74
C ALA A 191 -0.27 8.75 5.70
N ASP A 192 -0.18 9.59 4.67
CA ASP A 192 -1.20 9.68 3.61
C ASP A 192 -1.28 8.37 2.78
N ILE A 193 -2.48 7.97 2.33
CA ILE A 193 -2.64 6.83 1.42
C ILE A 193 -2.22 7.22 0.00
N LYS A 194 -1.39 6.41 -0.63
CA LYS A 194 -1.10 6.47 -2.07
C LYS A 194 -1.56 5.17 -2.71
N PHE A 195 -2.61 5.24 -3.53
CA PHE A 195 -2.97 4.13 -4.42
C PHE A 195 -2.18 4.30 -5.72
N ALA A 196 -1.51 3.25 -6.18
CA ALA A 196 -0.95 3.17 -7.54
C ALA A 196 -2.10 3.22 -8.57
#